data_AF-A0A9P6D029-F1
#
_entry.id   AF-A0A9P6D029-F1
#
_cell.length_a   1.000
_cell.length_b   1.000
_cell.length_c   1.000
_cell.angle_alpha   90.00
_cell.angle_beta   90.00
_cell.angle_gamma   90.00
#
_symmetry.space_group_name_H-M   'P 1'
#
loop_
_entity.id
_entity.type
_entity.pdbx_description
1 polymer ?
#
loop_
_entity_poly.entity_id
_entity_poly.type
_entity_poly.pdbx_seq_one_letter_code
_entity_poly.pdbx_strand_id
1 'polypeptide(L)'
;MFPTVARLSKASRAPLTPKRGNKDFYKGTRQAFLPGGPRTGAPGRHVIRGRAKYQLLDEKVRVYVAPVIEDIEETELKPYVVIGTRLSEDHKKAVWSNINGPGGITPERFLRVAREQAYAEQHPEQPVPSGKPIPGWMQAQINLKLREDPIYMAMPFTKYRRDELALNAKKDRVVKGPRQLEIVDEKPSSSSPS
;
A
#
# COMPACT_ATOMS: atom_id res chain seq x y z
N MET A 1 -20.32 8.93 -37.42
CA MET A 1 -21.18 7.95 -38.13
C MET A 1 -21.31 6.70 -37.28
N PHE A 2 -22.51 6.36 -36.82
CA PHE A 2 -22.73 5.23 -35.92
C PHE A 2 -22.88 3.91 -36.70
N PRO A 3 -22.35 2.78 -36.19
CA PRO A 3 -22.50 1.49 -36.84
C PRO A 3 -23.98 1.07 -36.84
N THR A 4 -24.57 0.91 -38.03
CA THR A 4 -25.97 0.49 -38.19
C THR A 4 -26.07 -0.98 -38.59
N VAL A 5 -26.86 -1.74 -37.83
CA VAL A 5 -27.22 -3.13 -38.17
C VAL A 5 -28.48 -3.09 -39.03
N ALA A 6 -28.40 -3.67 -40.23
CA ALA A 6 -29.55 -3.87 -41.10
C ALA A 6 -30.46 -4.95 -40.48
N ARG A 7 -31.48 -4.55 -39.72
CA ARG A 7 -32.53 -5.45 -39.25
C ARG A 7 -33.72 -5.51 -40.21
N LEU A 8 -34.11 -4.36 -40.76
CA LEU A 8 -35.21 -4.18 -41.73
C LEU A 8 -34.82 -3.26 -42.91
N SER A 9 -33.53 -2.96 -43.10
CA SER A 9 -33.01 -2.10 -44.17
C SER A 9 -31.96 -2.84 -45.00
N LYS A 10 -31.72 -2.42 -46.25
CA LYS A 10 -30.82 -3.13 -47.19
C LYS A 10 -29.33 -2.97 -46.91
N ALA A 11 -28.90 -1.94 -46.19
CA ALA A 11 -27.48 -1.61 -46.03
C ALA A 11 -27.05 -1.59 -44.55
N SER A 12 -26.12 -2.47 -44.19
CA SER A 12 -25.44 -2.43 -42.88
C SER A 12 -24.10 -1.70 -43.00
N ARG A 13 -23.80 -0.84 -42.03
CA ARG A 13 -22.49 -0.18 -41.88
C ARG A 13 -21.74 -0.69 -40.64
N ALA A 14 -22.09 -1.89 -40.16
CA ALA A 14 -21.45 -2.50 -39.01
C ALA A 14 -20.00 -2.94 -39.34
N PRO A 15 -19.06 -2.87 -38.39
CA PRO A 15 -17.68 -3.28 -38.63
C PRO A 15 -17.60 -4.78 -38.94
N LEU A 16 -16.75 -5.15 -39.91
CA LEU A 16 -16.55 -6.54 -40.29
C LEU A 16 -15.99 -7.37 -39.13
N THR A 17 -16.59 -8.53 -38.89
CA THR A 17 -16.10 -9.55 -37.94
C THR A 17 -15.26 -10.59 -38.70
N PRO A 18 -14.38 -11.35 -38.02
CA PRO A 18 -13.58 -12.40 -38.68
C PRO A 18 -14.41 -13.50 -39.37
N LYS A 19 -15.73 -13.54 -39.17
CA LYS A 19 -16.64 -14.53 -39.75
C LYS A 19 -17.41 -14.04 -40.99
N ARG A 20 -17.31 -12.75 -41.34
CA ARG A 20 -18.12 -12.12 -42.40
C ARG A 20 -17.34 -11.78 -43.68
N GLY A 21 -16.03 -12.04 -43.70
CA GLY A 21 -15.18 -11.81 -44.89
C GLY A 21 -14.97 -13.06 -45.73
N ASN A 22 -14.38 -12.89 -46.91
CA ASN A 22 -13.96 -13.99 -47.79
C ASN A 22 -12.69 -14.69 -47.24
N LYS A 23 -12.24 -15.76 -47.90
CA LYS A 23 -11.07 -16.59 -47.53
C LYS A 23 -9.80 -15.79 -47.22
N ASP A 24 -9.57 -14.68 -47.92
CA ASP A 24 -8.36 -13.86 -47.77
C ASP A 24 -8.50 -12.80 -46.66
N PHE A 25 -9.70 -12.63 -46.09
CA PHE A 25 -9.94 -11.66 -45.03
C PHE A 25 -9.54 -12.23 -43.67
N TYR A 26 -8.39 -11.77 -43.16
CA TYR A 26 -7.96 -12.07 -41.80
C TYR A 26 -8.14 -10.87 -40.87
N LYS A 27 -8.82 -11.09 -39.74
CA LYS A 27 -8.95 -10.11 -38.65
C LYS A 27 -8.58 -10.76 -37.33
N GLY A 28 -7.51 -10.26 -36.69
CA GLY A 28 -7.05 -10.76 -35.39
C GLY A 28 -8.01 -10.44 -34.24
N THR A 29 -8.01 -11.29 -33.21
CA THR A 29 -8.88 -11.20 -32.01
C THR A 29 -8.20 -10.53 -30.82
N ARG A 30 -7.11 -9.78 -31.05
CA ARG A 30 -6.29 -9.18 -29.99
C ARG A 30 -5.72 -10.18 -28.97
N GLN A 31 -5.57 -11.46 -29.32
CA GLN A 31 -4.87 -12.42 -28.46
C GLN A 31 -3.44 -11.96 -28.12
N ALA A 32 -2.82 -11.11 -28.96
CA ALA A 32 -1.54 -10.45 -28.75
C ALA A 32 -1.57 -9.20 -27.85
N PHE A 33 -2.66 -8.96 -27.10
CA PHE A 33 -2.81 -7.85 -26.17
C PHE A 33 -2.91 -8.36 -24.73
N LEU A 34 -2.36 -7.59 -23.79
CA LEU A 34 -2.60 -7.78 -22.36
C LEU A 34 -4.03 -7.36 -22.00
N PRO A 35 -4.68 -7.99 -21.01
CA PRO A 35 -5.94 -7.48 -20.45
C PRO A 35 -5.74 -6.02 -20.00
N GLY A 36 -6.42 -5.07 -20.64
CA GLY A 36 -6.29 -3.63 -20.34
C GLY A 36 -4.94 -2.98 -20.67
N GLY A 37 -4.01 -3.71 -21.30
CA GLY A 37 -2.61 -3.29 -21.45
C GLY A 37 -2.15 -3.02 -22.88
N PRO A 38 -0.85 -2.68 -23.06
CA PRO A 38 -0.25 -2.41 -24.35
C PRO A 38 -0.19 -3.67 -25.23
N ARG A 39 -0.06 -3.45 -26.53
CA ARG A 39 0.08 -4.53 -27.53
C ARG A 39 1.46 -5.18 -27.37
N THR A 40 1.51 -6.38 -26.82
CA THR A 40 2.75 -7.15 -26.59
C THR A 40 3.29 -7.76 -27.89
N GLY A 41 2.49 -7.80 -28.95
CA GLY A 41 2.86 -8.36 -30.23
C GLY A 41 2.59 -9.87 -30.31
N ALA A 42 2.82 -10.47 -31.48
CA ALA A 42 2.61 -11.90 -31.66
C ALA A 42 3.71 -12.70 -30.94
N PRO A 43 3.41 -13.88 -30.36
CA PRO A 43 4.37 -14.68 -29.58
C PRO A 43 5.43 -15.38 -30.43
N GLY A 44 5.57 -14.99 -31.70
CA GLY A 44 6.37 -15.69 -32.69
C GLY A 44 6.42 -14.94 -34.02
N ARG A 45 7.01 -15.59 -35.01
CA ARG A 45 7.17 -15.02 -36.36
C ARG A 45 6.75 -16.01 -37.44
N HIS A 46 6.22 -15.48 -38.54
CA HIS A 46 5.98 -16.28 -39.75
C HIS A 46 7.32 -16.58 -40.43
N VAL A 47 7.53 -17.84 -40.77
CA VAL A 47 8.76 -18.30 -41.44
C VAL A 47 8.45 -18.47 -42.92
N ILE A 48 9.18 -17.73 -43.77
CA ILE A 48 8.97 -17.71 -45.22
C ILE A 48 9.49 -19.00 -45.87
N ARG A 49 10.60 -19.55 -45.35
CA ARG A 49 11.26 -20.75 -45.86
C ARG A 49 11.58 -21.70 -44.70
N GLY A 50 10.98 -22.89 -44.69
CA GLY A 50 11.14 -23.87 -43.63
C GLY A 50 9.98 -24.87 -43.58
N ARG A 51 10.15 -25.95 -42.78
CA ARG A 51 9.10 -26.96 -42.56
C ARG A 51 7.94 -26.41 -41.72
N ALA A 52 8.24 -25.56 -40.73
CA ALA A 52 7.24 -24.86 -39.94
C ALA A 52 6.87 -23.51 -40.58
N LYS A 53 5.58 -23.17 -40.66
CA LYS A 53 5.08 -21.88 -41.21
C LYS A 53 5.07 -20.76 -40.17
N TYR A 54 5.06 -21.10 -38.89
CA TYR A 54 5.12 -20.18 -37.79
C TYR A 54 6.06 -20.73 -36.72
N GLN A 55 6.99 -19.90 -36.25
CA GLN A 55 7.94 -20.23 -35.20
C GLN A 55 7.54 -19.47 -33.94
N LEU A 56 7.25 -20.21 -32.87
CA LEU A 56 7.05 -19.64 -31.54
C LEU A 56 8.40 -19.15 -30.99
N LEU A 57 8.40 -18.02 -30.31
CA LEU A 57 9.55 -17.48 -29.61
C LEU A 57 9.22 -17.46 -28.13
N ASP A 58 9.78 -18.39 -27.37
CA ASP A 58 9.42 -18.60 -25.94
C ASP A 58 9.62 -17.33 -25.11
N GLU A 59 10.62 -16.50 -25.44
CA GLU A 59 10.86 -15.19 -24.83
C GLU A 59 9.68 -14.20 -24.96
N LYS A 60 8.83 -14.38 -25.98
CA LYS A 60 7.65 -13.55 -26.24
C LYS A 60 6.35 -14.22 -25.82
N VAL A 61 6.43 -15.47 -25.36
CA VAL A 61 5.27 -16.18 -24.83
C VAL A 61 4.97 -15.62 -23.44
N ARG A 62 3.70 -15.36 -23.19
CA ARG A 62 3.26 -14.85 -21.88
C ARG A 62 3.20 -15.99 -20.89
N VAL A 63 3.78 -15.78 -19.72
CA VAL A 63 3.71 -16.68 -18.58
C VAL A 63 3.07 -15.93 -17.43
N TYR A 64 2.08 -16.54 -16.80
CA TYR A 64 1.48 -16.04 -15.56
C TYR A 64 2.16 -16.76 -14.41
N VAL A 65 3.01 -16.04 -13.69
CA VAL A 65 3.71 -16.58 -12.52
C VAL A 65 2.78 -16.47 -11.33
N ALA A 66 2.47 -17.61 -10.72
CA ALA A 66 1.71 -17.69 -9.48
C ALA A 66 2.61 -18.26 -8.38
N PRO A 67 2.40 -17.87 -7.11
CA PRO A 67 3.02 -18.55 -5.97
C PRO A 67 2.51 -20.00 -5.86
N VAL A 68 3.15 -20.80 -5.01
CA VAL A 68 2.78 -22.20 -4.79
C VAL A 68 1.36 -22.25 -4.20
N ILE A 69 0.57 -23.24 -4.61
CA ILE A 69 -0.84 -23.36 -4.19
C ILE A 69 -0.95 -23.49 -2.66
N GLU A 70 -0.03 -24.22 -2.04
CA GLU A 70 0.06 -24.39 -0.58
C GLU A 70 0.17 -23.03 0.12
N ASP A 71 1.08 -22.16 -0.34
CA ASP A 71 1.22 -20.78 0.19
C ASP A 71 -0.08 -19.98 0.04
N ILE A 72 -0.78 -20.13 -1.09
CA ILE A 72 -2.06 -19.41 -1.35
C ILE A 72 -3.13 -19.87 -0.36
N GLU A 73 -3.23 -21.17 -0.10
CA GLU A 73 -4.22 -21.75 0.80
C GLU A 73 -3.94 -21.44 2.28
N GLU A 74 -2.66 -21.40 2.66
CA GLU A 74 -2.21 -21.02 4.00
C GLU A 74 -2.41 -19.52 4.29
N THR A 75 -2.51 -18.67 3.27
CA THR A 75 -2.70 -17.24 3.49
C THR A 75 -4.07 -16.90 4.10
N GLU A 76 -4.04 -16.09 5.16
CA GLU A 76 -5.24 -15.48 5.76
C GLU A 76 -5.90 -14.44 4.85
N LEU A 77 -5.19 -13.97 3.82
CA LEU A 77 -5.65 -12.93 2.93
C LEU A 77 -6.82 -13.42 2.07
N LYS A 78 -7.94 -12.71 2.13
CA LYS A 78 -9.13 -12.96 1.31
C LYS A 78 -9.40 -11.78 0.36
N PRO A 79 -10.07 -12.02 -0.78
CA PRO A 79 -10.37 -10.95 -1.74
C PRO A 79 -11.32 -9.87 -1.18
N TYR A 80 -12.01 -10.16 -0.09
CA TYR A 80 -12.97 -9.25 0.53
C TYR A 80 -12.60 -8.96 1.98
N VAL A 81 -12.97 -7.77 2.42
CA VAL A 81 -12.82 -7.29 3.79
C VAL A 81 -14.20 -7.09 4.41
N VAL A 82 -14.33 -7.34 5.71
CA VAL A 82 -15.59 -7.14 6.44
C VAL A 82 -15.95 -5.64 6.48
N ILE A 83 -17.20 -5.28 6.13
CA ILE A 83 -17.66 -3.89 5.97
C ILE A 83 -17.47 -3.02 7.24
N GLY A 84 -17.42 -3.64 8.42
CA GLY A 84 -17.25 -2.97 9.71
C GLY A 84 -15.79 -2.82 10.19
N THR A 85 -14.81 -3.41 9.53
CA THR A 85 -13.42 -3.33 10.02
C THR A 85 -12.81 -1.98 9.72
N ARG A 86 -12.32 -1.30 10.76
CA ARG A 86 -11.55 -0.07 10.64
C ARG A 86 -10.09 -0.34 10.96
N LEU A 87 -9.19 0.17 10.14
CA LEU A 87 -7.77 0.10 10.43
C LEU A 87 -7.45 0.98 11.66
N SER A 88 -6.82 0.37 12.66
CA SER A 88 -6.20 1.10 13.77
C SER A 88 -5.15 2.08 13.24
N GLU A 89 -4.89 3.16 13.99
CA GLU A 89 -3.82 4.10 13.67
C GLU A 89 -2.45 3.41 13.55
N ASP A 90 -2.22 2.37 14.34
CA ASP A 90 -0.99 1.58 14.26
C ASP A 90 -0.95 0.75 12.95
N HIS A 91 -2.08 0.15 12.54
CA HIS A 91 -2.17 -0.54 11.25
C HIS A 91 -1.88 0.40 10.07
N LYS A 92 -2.38 1.65 10.11
CA LYS A 92 -2.09 2.66 9.09
C LYS A 92 -0.61 3.06 9.08
N LYS A 93 0.02 3.13 10.25
CA LYS A 93 1.42 3.55 10.39
C LYS A 93 2.42 2.45 10.10
N ALA A 94 2.05 1.18 10.29
CA ALA A 94 2.97 0.04 10.17
C ALA A 94 3.60 -0.12 8.79
N VAL A 95 2.90 0.28 7.71
CA VAL A 95 3.37 0.03 6.35
C VAL A 95 4.52 0.95 5.95
N TRP A 96 4.53 2.24 6.32
CA TRP A 96 5.67 3.20 6.28
C TRP A 96 5.26 4.60 6.79
N SER A 97 4.42 4.64 7.84
CA SER A 97 3.77 5.84 8.42
C SER A 97 2.83 6.58 7.45
N ASN A 98 2.17 7.65 7.92
CA ASN A 98 1.16 8.36 7.13
C ASN A 98 1.77 9.01 5.88
N ILE A 99 1.35 8.54 4.70
CA ILE A 99 1.77 9.08 3.39
C ILE A 99 0.90 10.30 3.10
N ASN A 100 1.30 11.46 3.62
CA ASN A 100 0.48 12.69 3.59
C ASN A 100 0.64 13.54 2.31
N GLY A 101 1.23 12.99 1.24
CA GLY A 101 1.45 13.72 -0.01
C GLY A 101 0.42 13.36 -1.08
N PRO A 102 -0.04 14.32 -1.92
CA PRO A 102 -0.95 14.04 -3.04
C PRO A 102 -0.35 13.09 -4.09
N GLY A 103 0.97 12.82 -4.04
CA GLY A 103 1.68 11.89 -4.91
C GLY A 103 2.07 10.55 -4.28
N GLY A 104 1.59 10.23 -3.08
CA GLY A 104 1.97 8.98 -2.41
C GLY A 104 3.42 8.99 -1.89
N ILE A 105 4.14 7.89 -2.12
CA ILE A 105 5.51 7.70 -1.62
C ILE A 105 6.48 8.53 -2.48
N THR A 106 7.11 9.53 -1.87
CA THR A 106 8.18 10.30 -2.53
C THR A 106 9.51 9.53 -2.51
N PRO A 107 10.38 9.68 -3.53
CA PRO A 107 11.68 8.99 -3.58
C PRO A 107 12.57 9.28 -2.36
N GLU A 108 12.61 10.54 -1.91
CA GLU A 108 13.37 10.96 -0.72
C GLU A 108 12.88 10.24 0.53
N ARG A 109 11.56 10.11 0.68
CA ARG A 109 10.96 9.41 1.82
C ARG A 109 11.21 7.92 1.77
N PHE A 110 11.04 7.30 0.60
CA PHE A 110 11.35 5.89 0.38
C PHE A 110 12.80 5.60 0.77
N LEU A 111 13.73 6.40 0.26
CA LEU A 111 15.16 6.24 0.52
C LEU A 111 15.51 6.46 2.00
N ARG A 112 14.86 7.41 2.68
CA ARG A 112 15.01 7.60 4.13
C ARG A 112 14.54 6.36 4.90
N VAL A 113 13.33 5.89 4.64
CA VAL A 113 12.73 4.75 5.37
C VAL A 113 13.48 3.46 5.08
N ALA A 114 13.90 3.23 3.83
CA ALA A 114 14.71 2.07 3.47
C ALA A 114 16.06 2.05 4.20
N ARG A 115 16.71 3.22 4.36
CA ARG A 115 17.96 3.33 5.15
C ARG A 115 17.73 3.06 6.64
N GLU A 116 16.66 3.60 7.21
CA GLU A 116 16.29 3.33 8.60
C GLU A 116 15.98 1.84 8.81
N GLN A 117 15.27 1.21 7.87
CA GLN A 117 14.93 -0.21 7.93
C GLN A 117 16.18 -1.08 7.82
N ALA A 118 17.05 -0.84 6.83
CA ALA A 118 18.30 -1.58 6.65
C ALA A 118 19.24 -1.43 7.86
N TYR A 119 19.34 -0.22 8.43
CA TYR A 119 20.11 0.02 9.64
C TYR A 119 19.56 -0.79 10.82
N ALA A 120 18.24 -0.81 10.99
CA ALA A 120 17.57 -1.54 12.05
C ALA A 120 17.64 -3.06 11.92
N GLU A 121 17.73 -3.59 10.69
CA GLU A 121 17.97 -5.01 10.44
C GLU A 121 19.43 -5.39 10.76
N GLN A 122 20.39 -4.51 10.48
CA GLN A 122 21.81 -4.73 10.81
C GLN A 122 22.14 -4.54 12.31
N HIS A 123 21.40 -3.67 12.99
CA HIS A 123 21.63 -3.30 14.39
C HIS A 123 20.36 -3.56 15.23
N PRO A 124 20.01 -4.84 15.51
CA PRO A 124 18.78 -5.18 16.22
C PRO A 124 18.72 -4.60 17.65
N GLU A 125 19.87 -4.44 18.31
CA GLU A 125 19.95 -3.82 19.65
C GLU A 125 19.83 -2.29 19.61
N GLN A 126 20.10 -1.66 18.46
CA GLN A 126 20.10 -0.20 18.32
C GLN A 126 19.54 0.20 16.95
N PRO A 127 18.22 0.07 16.72
CA PRO A 127 17.65 0.31 15.40
C PRO A 127 17.55 1.80 15.02
N VAL A 128 18.04 2.69 15.87
CA VAL A 128 18.09 4.13 15.61
C VAL A 128 19.46 4.65 16.05
N PRO A 129 20.13 5.49 15.23
CA PRO A 129 21.34 6.16 15.66
C PRO A 129 21.07 6.96 16.96
N SER A 130 21.96 6.81 17.94
CA SER A 130 21.80 7.28 19.31
C SER A 130 21.23 8.70 19.39
N GLY A 131 20.08 8.86 20.06
CA GLY A 131 19.46 10.15 20.37
C GLY A 131 18.26 10.55 19.50
N LYS A 132 17.90 9.79 18.46
CA LYS A 132 16.64 10.02 17.73
C LYS A 132 15.52 9.11 18.24
N PRO A 133 14.26 9.59 18.31
CA PRO A 133 13.13 8.74 18.66
C PRO A 133 12.90 7.68 17.58
N ILE A 134 12.39 6.50 17.98
CA ILE A 134 12.01 5.44 17.04
C ILE A 134 11.02 5.99 16.00
N PRO A 135 11.22 5.69 14.70
CA PRO A 135 10.26 6.04 13.66
C PRO A 135 8.86 5.50 13.98
N GLY A 136 7.83 6.32 13.79
CA GLY A 136 6.45 5.92 14.14
C GLY A 136 5.94 4.66 13.45
N TRP A 137 6.48 4.32 12.26
CA TRP A 137 6.17 3.07 11.57
C TRP A 137 6.72 1.84 12.29
N MET A 138 7.95 1.93 12.81
CA MET A 138 8.62 0.84 13.53
C MET A 138 7.94 0.62 14.89
N GLN A 139 7.58 1.69 15.58
CA GLN A 139 6.81 1.60 16.82
C GLN A 139 5.44 0.94 16.58
N ALA A 140 4.78 1.26 15.47
CA ALA A 140 3.51 0.63 15.13
C ALA A 140 3.65 -0.87 14.83
N GLN A 141 4.71 -1.28 14.13
CA GLN A 141 5.00 -2.71 13.90
C GLN A 141 5.26 -3.47 15.20
N ILE A 142 6.01 -2.86 16.13
CA ILE A 142 6.23 -3.36 17.49
C ILE A 142 4.89 -3.56 18.21
N ASN A 143 4.02 -2.54 18.23
CA ASN A 143 2.71 -2.63 18.89
C ASN A 143 1.83 -3.74 18.30
N LEU A 144 1.93 -3.96 16.97
CA LEU A 144 1.21 -5.00 16.25
C LEU A 144 1.88 -6.38 16.31
N LYS A 145 3.02 -6.52 17.01
CA LYS A 145 3.81 -7.75 17.08
C LYS A 145 4.28 -8.27 15.73
N LEU A 146 4.43 -7.37 14.75
CA LEU A 146 5.02 -7.67 13.44
C LEU A 146 6.55 -7.68 13.49
N ARG A 147 7.12 -7.12 14.56
CA ARG A 147 8.56 -7.02 14.81
C ARG A 147 8.83 -7.12 16.30
N GLU A 148 9.99 -7.66 16.65
CA GLU A 148 10.45 -7.72 18.04
C GLU A 148 10.86 -6.34 18.57
N ASP A 149 10.66 -6.15 19.88
CA ASP A 149 11.08 -4.93 20.58
C ASP A 149 12.61 -4.89 20.67
N PRO A 150 13.27 -3.85 20.13
CA PRO A 150 14.71 -3.71 20.27
C PRO A 150 15.08 -3.54 21.75
N ILE A 151 16.17 -4.20 22.15
CA ILE A 151 16.71 -4.13 23.52
C ILE A 151 17.65 -2.93 23.59
N TYR A 152 17.28 -1.92 24.37
CA TYR A 152 18.07 -0.72 24.60
C TYR A 152 18.52 -0.67 26.08
N MET A 153 19.84 -0.56 26.31
CA MET A 153 20.41 -0.55 27.67
C MET A 153 19.91 -1.70 28.57
N ALA A 154 19.94 -2.93 28.04
CA ALA A 154 19.46 -4.16 28.71
C ALA A 154 17.95 -4.19 29.03
N MET A 155 17.14 -3.29 28.47
CA MET A 155 15.68 -3.29 28.62
C MET A 155 14.97 -3.15 27.26
N PRO A 156 13.77 -3.71 27.07
CA PRO A 156 12.95 -3.44 25.90
C PRO A 156 12.71 -1.93 25.76
N PHE A 157 12.87 -1.37 24.56
CA PHE A 157 12.71 0.06 24.33
C PHE A 157 11.34 0.60 24.81
N THR A 158 10.28 -0.19 24.67
CA THR A 158 8.93 0.17 25.14
C THR A 158 8.88 0.38 26.65
N LYS A 159 9.67 -0.38 27.44
CA LYS A 159 9.82 -0.18 28.88
C LYS A 159 10.67 1.05 29.20
N TYR A 160 11.83 1.18 28.55
CA TYR A 160 12.72 2.33 28.70
C TYR A 160 11.97 3.65 28.51
N ARG A 161 11.16 3.76 27.44
CA ARG A 161 10.37 4.96 27.15
C ARG A 161 9.29 5.25 28.20
N ARG A 162 8.62 4.21 28.74
CA ARG A 162 7.64 4.40 29.82
C ARG A 162 8.32 4.95 31.06
N ASP A 163 9.49 4.43 31.41
CA ASP A 163 10.25 4.87 32.57
C ASP A 163 10.78 6.29 32.39
N GLU A 164 11.30 6.64 31.21
CA GLU A 164 11.69 8.02 30.88
C GLU A 164 10.52 9.01 30.97
N LEU A 165 9.36 8.66 30.40
CA LEU A 165 8.16 9.51 30.46
C LEU A 165 7.66 9.67 31.90
N ALA A 166 7.71 8.60 32.70
CA ALA A 166 7.34 8.66 34.12
C ALA A 166 8.31 9.55 34.92
N LEU A 167 9.61 9.49 34.63
CA LEU A 167 10.62 10.34 35.24
C LEU A 167 10.43 11.82 34.86
N ASN A 168 10.17 12.10 33.59
CA ASN A 168 9.93 13.46 33.11
C ASN A 168 8.61 14.04 33.67
N ALA A 169 7.53 13.25 33.73
CA ALA A 169 6.27 13.66 34.34
C ALA A 169 6.40 13.94 35.86
N LYS A 170 7.25 13.18 36.56
CA LYS A 170 7.59 13.47 37.96
C LYS A 170 8.36 14.78 38.10
N LYS A 171 9.35 15.04 37.23
CA LYS A 171 10.08 16.33 37.21
C LYS A 171 9.16 17.51 36.94
N ASP A 172 8.23 17.38 36.00
CA ASP A 172 7.27 18.44 35.68
C ASP A 172 6.29 18.75 36.83
N ARG A 173 5.89 17.73 37.61
CA ARG A 173 5.09 17.92 38.83
C ARG A 173 5.87 18.58 39.98
N VAL A 174 7.19 18.40 40.03
CA VAL A 174 8.05 19.06 41.03
C VAL A 174 8.28 20.52 40.64
N VAL A 175 8.39 20.83 39.35
CA VAL A 175 8.59 22.20 38.85
C VAL A 175 7.29 23.03 38.85
N LYS A 176 6.15 22.42 38.55
CA LYS A 176 4.82 23.03 38.70
C LYS A 176 4.21 22.58 40.01
N GLY A 177 4.53 23.27 41.10
CA GLY A 177 3.89 23.05 42.41
C GLY A 177 2.35 23.01 42.32
N PRO A 178 1.66 22.47 43.34
CA PRO A 178 0.21 22.30 43.30
C PRO A 178 -0.47 23.64 43.00
N ARG A 179 -1.18 23.72 41.86
CA ARG A 179 -2.07 24.85 41.57
C ARG A 179 -3.11 24.90 42.68
N GLN A 180 -2.99 25.85 43.59
CA GLN A 180 -4.08 26.18 44.50
C GLN A 180 -5.26 26.62 43.62
N LEU A 181 -6.37 25.89 43.71
CA LEU A 181 -7.64 26.31 43.15
C LEU A 181 -8.08 27.52 43.99
N GLU A 182 -7.81 28.73 43.50
CA GLU A 182 -8.48 29.92 44.03
C GLU A 182 -9.96 29.80 43.66
N ILE A 183 -10.77 29.42 44.66
CA ILE A 183 -12.22 29.52 44.62
C ILE A 183 -12.52 31.01 44.67
N VAL A 184 -12.76 31.61 43.50
CA VAL A 184 -13.31 32.97 43.42
C VAL A 184 -14.81 32.83 43.66
N ASP A 185 -15.24 33.13 44.89
CA ASP A 185 -16.65 33.30 45.24
C ASP A 185 -17.20 34.55 44.52
N GLU A 186 -17.70 34.38 43.30
CA GLU A 186 -18.50 35.39 42.63
C GLU A 186 -19.89 35.48 43.30
N LYS A 187 -20.05 36.47 44.18
CA LYS A 187 -21.38 36.90 44.65
C LYS A 187 -22.19 37.46 43.46
N PRO A 188 -23.44 37.01 43.23
CA PRO A 188 -24.30 37.62 42.23
C PRO A 188 -24.85 38.96 42.76
N SER A 189 -24.37 40.07 42.20
CA SER A 189 -25.01 41.38 42.36
C SER A 189 -26.21 41.48 41.44
N SER A 190 -27.40 41.45 42.04
CA SER A 190 -28.67 41.77 41.40
C SER A 190 -28.72 43.24 40.99
N SER A 191 -28.85 43.52 39.69
CA SER A 191 -29.35 44.81 39.19
C SER A 191 -30.16 44.58 37.93
N SER A 192 -31.48 44.52 38.08
CA SER A 192 -32.46 44.74 37.03
C SER A 192 -32.45 46.21 36.59
N PRO A 193 -32.72 46.48 35.31
CA PRO A 193 -33.69 47.54 35.05
C PRO A 193 -34.75 47.15 34.01
N SER A 194 -35.94 47.64 34.35
CA SER A 194 -37.14 47.98 33.58
C SER A 194 -36.93 48.41 32.14
#